data_AF-A0A972HG92-F1
#
_entry.id   AF-A0A972HG92-F1
#
_cell.length_a   1.000
_cell.length_b   1.000
_cell.length_c   1.000
_cell.angle_alpha   90.00
_cell.angle_beta   90.00
_cell.angle_gamma   90.00
#
_symmetry.space_group_name_H-M   'P 1'
#
loop_
_entity.id
_entity.type
_entity.pdbx_description
1 polymer ?
#
loop_
_entity_poly.entity_id
_entity_poly.type
_entity_poly.pdbx_seq_one_letter_code
_entity_poly.pdbx_strand_id
1 'polypeptide(L)'
;MLDSTKEIIIEHGVDACTIEEVASRSGVAKTTIYRHYGGLAELIFAAVAQGVEASAPSDTGSLRDDLIEIQRRYVEQARSLLVRELFVWMMARGMANPDHAELFRQLRVQPRGPTVIALQRAISRGELRPTINIEMAMHIIQGPFVSKRIVDNTDITSDELETMVD
;
A
#
# COMPACT_ATOMS: atom_id res chain seq x y z
N MET A 1 -14.01 -11.79 -6.79
CA MET A 1 -12.80 -12.33 -6.12
C MET A 1 -12.01 -11.25 -5.41
N LEU A 2 -11.54 -10.17 -6.05
CA LEU A 2 -10.78 -9.11 -5.36
C LEU A 2 -11.54 -8.44 -4.20
N ASP A 3 -12.82 -8.09 -4.40
CA ASP A 3 -13.64 -7.50 -3.33
C ASP A 3 -13.81 -8.46 -2.16
N SER A 4 -14.19 -9.71 -2.44
CA SER A 4 -14.28 -10.76 -1.41
C SER A 4 -12.94 -11.02 -0.70
N THR A 5 -11.81 -10.94 -1.40
CA THR A 5 -10.47 -11.02 -0.78
C THR A 5 -10.27 -9.89 0.22
N LYS A 6 -10.60 -8.65 -0.13
CA LYS A 6 -10.50 -7.51 0.80
C LYS A 6 -11.43 -7.69 2.00
N GLU A 7 -12.68 -8.10 1.78
CA GLU A 7 -13.66 -8.35 2.83
C GLU A 7 -13.16 -9.40 3.83
N ILE A 8 -12.65 -10.54 3.35
CA ILE A 8 -12.08 -11.59 4.21
C ILE A 8 -10.93 -11.02 5.06
N ILE A 9 -10.02 -10.25 4.47
CA ILE A 9 -8.88 -9.68 5.19
C ILE A 9 -9.33 -8.64 6.23
N ILE A 10 -10.35 -7.83 5.91
CA ILE A 10 -10.91 -6.83 6.83
C ILE A 10 -11.66 -7.49 7.98
N GLU A 11 -12.35 -8.60 7.74
CA GLU A 11 -13.17 -9.28 8.75
C GLU A 11 -12.36 -10.25 9.62
N HIS A 12 -11.38 -10.93 9.03
CA HIS A 12 -10.73 -12.10 9.63
C HIS A 12 -9.20 -12.07 9.58
N GLY A 13 -8.60 -11.05 8.96
CA GLY A 13 -7.16 -10.94 8.79
C GLY A 13 -6.61 -11.74 7.62
N VAL A 14 -5.34 -11.46 7.29
CA VAL A 14 -4.68 -12.02 6.11
C VAL A 14 -4.44 -13.52 6.21
N ASP A 15 -4.21 -14.05 7.42
CA ASP A 15 -3.94 -15.48 7.62
C ASP A 15 -5.19 -16.36 7.44
N ALA A 16 -6.38 -15.78 7.58
CA ALA A 16 -7.64 -16.46 7.31
C ALA A 16 -7.99 -16.50 5.81
N CYS A 17 -7.30 -15.71 4.97
CA CYS A 17 -7.58 -15.63 3.55
C CYS A 17 -7.04 -16.87 2.82
N THR A 18 -7.92 -17.64 2.19
CA THR A 18 -7.56 -18.83 1.39
C THR A 18 -8.23 -18.80 0.03
N ILE A 19 -7.70 -19.53 -0.95
CA ILE A 19 -8.32 -19.65 -2.28
C ILE A 19 -9.71 -20.28 -2.17
N GLU A 20 -9.87 -21.27 -1.29
CA GLU A 20 -11.14 -21.90 -0.97
C GLU A 20 -12.16 -20.89 -0.44
N GLU A 21 -11.79 -20.07 0.54
CA GLU A 21 -12.69 -19.07 1.12
C GLU A 21 -13.05 -17.97 0.11
N VAL A 22 -12.07 -17.49 -0.67
CA VAL A 22 -12.33 -16.51 -1.73
C VAL A 22 -13.26 -17.10 -2.79
N ALA A 23 -13.05 -18.34 -3.21
CA ALA A 23 -13.90 -19.01 -4.19
C ALA A 23 -15.33 -19.18 -3.67
N SER A 24 -15.47 -19.62 -2.41
CA SER A 24 -16.75 -19.75 -1.71
C SER A 24 -17.50 -18.42 -1.67
N ARG A 25 -16.84 -17.36 -1.19
CA ARG A 25 -17.46 -16.04 -0.97
C ARG A 25 -17.76 -15.29 -2.26
N SER A 26 -16.88 -15.39 -3.26
CA SER A 26 -17.06 -14.69 -4.53
C SER A 26 -17.84 -15.46 -5.59
N GLY A 27 -18.17 -16.74 -5.34
CA GLY A 27 -18.88 -17.62 -6.27
C GLY A 27 -18.08 -18.03 -7.50
N VAL A 28 -16.79 -17.68 -7.59
CA VAL A 28 -15.93 -18.06 -8.72
C VAL A 28 -15.25 -19.40 -8.44
N ALA A 29 -15.07 -20.21 -9.49
CA ALA A 29 -14.32 -21.47 -9.36
C ALA A 29 -12.84 -21.21 -9.01
N LYS A 30 -12.24 -22.08 -8.19
CA LYS A 30 -10.80 -22.01 -7.84
C LYS A 30 -9.88 -21.96 -9.06
N THR A 31 -10.20 -22.74 -10.10
CA THR A 31 -9.45 -22.74 -11.37
C THR A 31 -9.44 -21.38 -12.07
N THR A 32 -10.49 -20.57 -11.90
CA THR A 32 -10.53 -19.19 -12.41
C THR A 32 -9.55 -18.31 -11.63
N ILE A 33 -9.51 -18.40 -10.30
CA ILE A 33 -8.57 -17.63 -9.48
C ILE A 33 -7.13 -17.96 -9.86
N TYR A 34 -6.77 -19.24 -9.92
CA TYR A 34 -5.44 -19.69 -10.33
C TYR A 34 -5.09 -19.23 -11.76
N ARG A 35 -6.04 -19.25 -12.69
CA ARG A 35 -5.81 -18.79 -14.07
C ARG A 35 -5.51 -17.28 -14.14
N HIS A 36 -6.15 -16.47 -13.29
CA HIS A 36 -5.99 -15.01 -13.34
C HIS A 36 -4.80 -14.49 -12.52
N TYR A 37 -4.49 -15.13 -11.40
CA TYR A 37 -3.47 -14.63 -10.47
C TYR A 37 -2.36 -15.63 -10.15
N GLY A 38 -2.49 -16.91 -10.51
CA GLY A 38 -1.45 -17.92 -10.22
C GLY A 38 -1.40 -18.38 -8.76
N GLY A 39 -1.87 -17.58 -7.81
CA GLY A 39 -1.87 -17.95 -6.39
C GLY A 39 -2.58 -16.94 -5.48
N LEU A 40 -2.56 -17.26 -4.19
CA LEU A 40 -3.19 -16.43 -3.15
C LEU A 40 -2.44 -15.11 -2.96
N ALA A 41 -1.10 -15.12 -3.02
CA ALA A 41 -0.33 -13.92 -2.78
C ALA A 41 -0.54 -12.88 -3.87
N GLU A 42 -0.47 -13.31 -5.12
CA GLU A 42 -0.73 -12.47 -6.29
C GLU A 42 -2.16 -11.91 -6.28
N LEU A 43 -3.15 -12.71 -5.85
CA LEU A 43 -4.52 -12.26 -5.66
C LEU A 43 -4.61 -11.18 -4.57
N ILE A 44 -3.94 -11.37 -3.43
CA ILE A 44 -3.91 -10.39 -2.34
C ILE A 44 -3.22 -9.10 -2.79
N PHE A 45 -2.06 -9.17 -3.45
CA PHE A 45 -1.38 -8.00 -4.00
C PHE A 45 -2.28 -7.24 -4.98
N ALA A 46 -2.99 -7.95 -5.87
CA ALA A 46 -3.95 -7.33 -6.79
C ALA A 46 -5.13 -6.67 -6.06
N ALA A 47 -5.61 -7.27 -4.97
CA ALA A 47 -6.70 -6.71 -4.17
C ALA A 47 -6.26 -5.42 -3.46
N VAL A 48 -5.03 -5.38 -2.94
CA VAL A 48 -4.45 -4.18 -2.32
C VAL A 48 -4.18 -3.10 -3.38
N ALA A 49 -3.64 -3.48 -4.55
CA ALA A 49 -3.42 -2.58 -5.67
C ALA A 49 -4.70 -1.86 -6.10
N GLN A 50 -5.82 -2.59 -6.19
CA GLN A 50 -7.14 -2.01 -6.48
C GLN A 50 -7.57 -0.98 -5.42
N GLY A 51 -7.30 -1.24 -4.14
CA GLY A 51 -7.57 -0.30 -3.06
C GLY A 51 -6.73 0.98 -3.12
N VAL A 52 -5.44 0.84 -3.44
CA VAL A 52 -4.54 1.99 -3.65
C VAL A 52 -4.99 2.84 -4.84
N GLU A 53 -5.41 2.20 -5.93
CA GLU A 53 -5.94 2.85 -7.13
C GLU A 53 -7.23 3.65 -6.88
N ALA A 54 -8.08 3.18 -5.98
CA ALA A 54 -9.32 3.83 -5.61
C ALA A 54 -9.13 4.98 -4.60
N SER A 55 -7.94 5.12 -4.01
CA SER A 55 -7.66 6.14 -3.00
C SER A 55 -7.55 7.52 -3.63
N ALA A 56 -8.39 8.45 -3.18
CA ALA A 56 -8.37 9.82 -3.70
C ALA A 56 -7.06 10.53 -3.34
N PRO A 57 -6.31 11.06 -4.33
CA PRO A 57 -5.10 11.84 -4.07
C PRO A 57 -5.45 13.17 -3.40
N SER A 58 -4.53 13.69 -2.60
CA SER A 58 -4.58 15.08 -2.11
C SER A 58 -4.14 16.05 -3.22
N ASP A 59 -4.71 17.25 -3.21
CA ASP A 59 -4.41 18.33 -4.17
C ASP A 59 -4.59 19.71 -3.52
N THR A 60 -3.78 19.95 -2.50
CA THR A 60 -3.75 21.19 -1.70
C THR A 60 -3.04 22.34 -2.42
N GLY A 61 -2.27 22.02 -3.48
CA GLY A 61 -1.47 22.97 -4.24
C GLY A 61 0.01 23.01 -3.85
N SER A 62 0.42 22.29 -2.80
CA SER A 62 1.84 22.14 -2.39
C SER A 62 2.17 20.66 -2.17
N LEU A 63 3.39 20.23 -2.54
CA LEU A 63 3.82 18.86 -2.29
C LEU A 63 3.82 18.53 -0.79
N ARG A 64 4.30 19.48 0.02
CA ARG A 64 4.41 19.31 1.47
C ARG A 64 3.07 18.94 2.09
N ASP A 65 2.04 19.76 1.83
CA ASP A 65 0.73 19.57 2.44
C ASP A 65 0.03 18.33 1.87
N ASP A 66 0.21 18.04 0.57
CA ASP A 66 -0.24 16.79 -0.05
C ASP A 66 0.37 15.56 0.65
N LEU A 67 1.68 15.56 0.90
CA LEU A 67 2.36 14.47 1.59
C LEU A 67 1.89 14.32 3.04
N ILE A 68 1.72 15.42 3.78
CA ILE A 68 1.20 15.40 5.15
C ILE A 68 -0.20 14.78 5.20
N GLU A 69 -1.11 15.18 4.30
CA GLU A 69 -2.45 14.60 4.25
C GLU A 69 -2.43 13.10 3.92
N ILE A 70 -1.63 12.71 2.93
CA ILE A 70 -1.50 11.31 2.52
C ILE A 70 -0.92 10.47 3.67
N GLN A 71 0.16 10.92 4.30
CA GLN A 71 0.79 10.20 5.40
C GLN A 71 -0.12 10.13 6.63
N ARG A 72 -0.90 11.19 6.92
CA ARG A 72 -1.89 11.16 8.00
C ARG A 72 -2.93 10.06 7.78
N ARG A 73 -3.40 9.85 6.55
CA ARG A 73 -4.32 8.75 6.21
C ARG A 73 -3.65 7.39 6.38
N TYR A 74 -2.36 7.25 6.08
CA TYR A 74 -1.62 6.00 6.32
C TYR A 74 -1.41 5.73 7.81
N VAL A 75 -1.11 6.76 8.62
CA VAL A 75 -1.06 6.65 10.09
C VAL A 75 -2.39 6.17 10.64
N GLU A 76 -3.51 6.76 10.20
CA GLU A 76 -4.83 6.36 10.64
C GLU A 76 -5.15 4.91 10.26
N GLN A 77 -4.89 4.51 9.01
CA GLN A 77 -5.07 3.13 8.56
C GLN A 77 -4.22 2.14 9.36
N ALA A 78 -2.98 2.50 9.68
CA ALA A 78 -2.07 1.67 10.45
C ALA A 78 -2.41 1.59 11.96
N ARG A 79 -3.45 2.27 12.44
CA ARG A 79 -4.04 1.96 13.75
C ARG A 79 -4.73 0.60 13.77
N SER A 80 -5.26 0.16 12.63
CA SER A 80 -5.80 -1.19 12.47
C SER A 80 -4.67 -2.22 12.53
N LEU A 81 -4.80 -3.19 13.45
CA LEU A 81 -3.87 -4.31 13.54
C LEU A 81 -3.88 -5.13 12.24
N LEU A 82 -5.06 -5.38 11.66
CA LEU A 82 -5.22 -6.17 10.44
C LEU A 82 -4.48 -5.54 9.24
N VAL A 83 -4.48 -4.20 9.14
CA VAL A 83 -3.73 -3.48 8.10
C VAL A 83 -2.23 -3.68 8.28
N ARG A 84 -1.74 -3.61 9.53
CA ARG A 84 -0.32 -3.83 9.82
C ARG A 84 0.10 -5.27 9.59
N GLU A 85 -0.72 -6.23 9.98
CA GLU A 85 -0.49 -7.66 9.72
C GLU A 85 -0.44 -7.95 8.23
N LEU A 86 -1.36 -7.40 7.43
CA LEU A 86 -1.34 -7.51 5.98
C LEU A 86 -0.05 -6.91 5.39
N PHE A 87 0.39 -5.75 5.88
CA PHE A 87 1.64 -5.13 5.43
C PHE A 87 2.86 -6.01 5.75
N VAL A 88 2.96 -6.52 6.98
CA VAL A 88 4.04 -7.43 7.41
C VAL A 88 4.01 -8.75 6.62
N TRP A 89 2.82 -9.29 6.36
CA TRP A 89 2.65 -10.48 5.55
C TRP A 89 3.17 -10.28 4.12
N MET A 90 2.84 -9.16 3.47
CA MET A 90 3.35 -8.83 2.13
C MET A 90 4.88 -8.67 2.12
N MET A 91 5.45 -8.01 3.15
CA MET A 91 6.91 -7.92 3.31
C MET A 91 7.55 -9.30 3.42
N ALA A 92 7.02 -10.17 4.28
CA ALA A 92 7.53 -11.51 4.47
C ALA A 92 7.46 -12.35 3.18
N ARG A 93 6.38 -12.21 2.38
CA ARG A 93 6.27 -12.85 1.07
C ARG A 93 7.33 -12.34 0.09
N GLY A 94 7.56 -11.03 0.05
CA GLY A 94 8.60 -10.45 -0.79
C GLY A 94 10.01 -10.93 -0.40
N MET A 95 10.31 -11.08 0.89
CA MET A 95 11.60 -11.63 1.33
C MET A 95 11.80 -13.08 0.90
N ALA A 96 10.72 -13.87 0.81
CA ALA A 96 10.78 -15.29 0.46
C ALA A 96 10.74 -15.56 -1.06
N ASN A 97 10.17 -14.65 -1.86
CA ASN A 97 9.97 -14.83 -3.29
C ASN A 97 10.25 -13.51 -4.07
N PRO A 98 11.23 -13.49 -4.99
CA PRO A 98 11.54 -12.32 -5.82
C PRO A 98 10.34 -11.78 -6.62
N ASP A 99 9.46 -12.65 -7.11
CA ASP A 99 8.27 -12.23 -7.86
C ASP A 99 7.29 -11.45 -6.96
N HIS A 100 7.16 -11.87 -5.70
CA HIS A 100 6.35 -11.16 -4.70
C HIS A 100 7.02 -9.86 -4.23
N ALA A 101 8.36 -9.83 -4.17
CA ALA A 101 9.09 -8.59 -3.92
C ALA A 101 8.82 -7.56 -5.01
N GLU A 102 8.78 -8.01 -6.26
CA GLU A 102 8.46 -7.16 -7.41
C GLU A 102 7.02 -6.66 -7.36
N LEU A 103 6.04 -7.50 -7.05
CA LEU A 103 4.65 -7.08 -6.85
C LEU A 103 4.53 -6.03 -5.74
N PHE A 104 5.23 -6.23 -4.62
CA PHE A 104 5.21 -5.28 -3.52
C PHE A 104 5.90 -3.96 -3.88
N ARG A 105 6.99 -4.02 -4.66
CA ARG A 105 7.65 -2.83 -5.22
C ARG A 105 6.70 -2.06 -6.14
N GLN A 106 6.05 -2.74 -7.07
CA GLN A 106 5.07 -2.15 -8.01
C GLN A 106 3.90 -1.49 -7.27
N LEU A 107 3.40 -2.12 -6.21
CA LEU A 107 2.33 -1.55 -5.37
C LEU A 107 2.75 -0.20 -4.77
N ARG A 108 3.98 -0.08 -4.27
CA ARG A 108 4.48 1.18 -3.67
C ARG A 108 4.62 2.30 -4.69
N VAL A 109 5.01 1.99 -5.93
CA VAL A 109 5.22 2.98 -7.01
C VAL A 109 4.09 2.99 -8.04
N GLN A 110 2.90 2.52 -7.65
CA GLN A 110 1.75 2.44 -8.54
C GLN A 110 1.40 3.84 -9.10
N PRO A 111 1.33 4.02 -10.44
CA PRO A 111 1.12 5.35 -11.04
C PRO A 111 -0.16 6.06 -10.62
N ARG A 112 -1.18 5.29 -10.23
CA ARG A 112 -2.46 5.79 -9.73
C ARG A 112 -2.53 5.89 -8.21
N GLY A 113 -1.43 5.60 -7.51
CA GLY A 113 -1.35 5.75 -6.07
C GLY A 113 -1.23 7.21 -5.66
N PRO A 114 -1.79 7.61 -4.49
CA PRO A 114 -1.90 9.00 -4.10
C PRO A 114 -0.54 9.70 -3.97
N THR A 115 0.49 9.03 -3.42
CA THR A 115 1.84 9.60 -3.30
C THR A 115 2.49 9.82 -4.67
N VAL A 116 2.35 8.88 -5.61
CA VAL A 116 2.93 9.01 -6.95
C VAL A 116 2.25 10.14 -7.72
N ILE A 117 0.93 10.27 -7.61
CA ILE A 117 0.18 11.39 -8.19
C ILE A 117 0.65 12.72 -7.61
N ALA A 118 0.82 12.82 -6.28
CA ALA A 118 1.32 14.03 -5.64
C ALA A 118 2.74 14.41 -6.13
N LEU A 119 3.64 13.44 -6.25
CA LEU A 119 4.99 13.65 -6.80
C LEU A 119 4.95 14.14 -8.26
N GLN A 120 4.10 13.54 -9.10
CA GLN A 120 3.94 13.95 -10.50
C GLN A 120 3.38 15.37 -10.63
N ARG A 121 2.41 15.74 -9.78
CA ARG A 121 1.88 17.11 -9.72
C ARG A 121 2.94 18.10 -9.28
N ALA A 122 3.72 17.77 -8.25
CA ALA A 122 4.83 18.60 -7.79
C ALA A 122 5.90 18.82 -8.86
N ILE A 123 6.23 17.80 -9.66
CA ILE A 123 7.09 17.97 -10.86
C ILE A 123 6.45 18.96 -11.85
N SER A 124 5.16 18.80 -12.14
CA SER A 124 4.44 19.66 -13.09
C SER A 124 4.36 21.12 -12.63
N ARG A 125 4.32 21.36 -11.30
CA ARG A 125 4.36 22.69 -10.68
C ARG A 125 5.79 23.26 -10.54
N GLY A 126 6.82 22.47 -10.81
CA GLY A 126 8.22 22.87 -10.68
C GLY A 126 8.79 22.81 -9.26
N GLU A 127 8.07 22.20 -8.31
CA GLU A 127 8.56 21.99 -6.94
C GLU A 127 9.64 20.90 -6.87
N LEU A 128 9.59 19.92 -7.77
CA LEU A 128 10.56 18.84 -7.88
C LEU A 128 11.25 18.84 -9.24
N ARG A 129 12.51 18.39 -9.26
CA ARG A 129 13.22 18.15 -10.53
C ARG A 129 12.51 17.04 -11.31
N PRO A 130 12.37 17.13 -12.65
CA PRO A 130 11.73 16.09 -13.44
C PRO A 130 12.50 14.76 -13.47
N THR A 131 13.78 14.78 -13.07
CA THR A 131 14.67 13.62 -13.05
C THR A 131 14.72 12.87 -11.72
N ILE A 132 13.85 13.19 -10.77
CA ILE A 132 13.83 12.47 -9.49
C ILE A 132 13.50 10.98 -9.71
N ASN A 133 14.14 10.13 -8.92
CA ASN A 133 13.79 8.72 -8.85
C ASN A 133 12.61 8.56 -7.90
N ILE A 134 11.40 8.31 -8.43
CA ILE A 134 10.18 8.13 -7.65
C ILE A 134 10.31 6.96 -6.67
N GLU A 135 10.97 5.88 -7.06
CA GLU A 135 11.15 4.72 -6.17
C GLU A 135 12.00 5.08 -4.95
N MET A 136 13.09 5.82 -5.16
CA MET A 136 13.91 6.32 -4.05
C MET A 136 13.14 7.33 -3.18
N ALA A 137 12.36 8.23 -3.79
CA ALA A 137 11.51 9.15 -3.06
C ALA A 137 10.51 8.40 -2.16
N MET A 138 9.90 7.31 -2.65
CA MET A 138 9.01 6.47 -1.85
C MET A 138 9.72 5.83 -0.65
N HIS A 139 10.99 5.40 -0.80
CA HIS A 139 11.78 4.88 0.33
C HIS A 139 12.03 5.95 1.40
N ILE A 140 12.34 7.18 1.01
CA ILE A 140 12.56 8.30 1.94
C ILE A 140 11.24 8.66 2.65
N ILE A 141 10.15 8.76 1.89
CA ILE A 141 8.83 9.16 2.38
C ILE A 141 8.24 8.11 3.34
N GLN A 142 8.34 6.82 3.01
CA GLN A 142 7.72 5.75 3.80
C GLN A 142 8.66 5.13 4.84
N GLY A 143 9.98 5.29 4.69
CA GLY A 143 10.97 4.65 5.56
C GLY A 143 10.79 4.97 7.05
N PRO A 144 10.76 6.25 7.44
CA PRO A 144 10.53 6.65 8.83
C PRO A 144 9.19 6.15 9.38
N PHE A 145 8.13 6.20 8.55
CA PHE A 145 6.82 5.68 8.91
C PHE A 145 6.87 4.18 9.23
N VAL A 146 7.47 3.38 8.35
CA VAL A 146 7.61 1.93 8.55
C VAL A 146 8.48 1.63 9.77
N SER A 147 9.61 2.33 9.93
CA SER A 147 10.48 2.16 11.10
C SER A 147 9.70 2.38 12.39
N LYS A 148 9.02 3.52 12.53
CA LYS A 148 8.35 3.87 13.77
C LYS A 148 7.10 3.03 14.03
N ARG A 149 6.26 2.86 13.01
CA ARG A 149 4.95 2.22 13.15
C ARG A 149 5.00 0.70 13.16
N ILE A 150 5.88 0.11 12.34
CA ILE A 150 5.95 -1.34 12.13
C ILE A 150 7.09 -1.96 12.92
N VAL A 151 8.29 -1.37 12.90
CA VAL A 151 9.46 -1.93 13.60
C VAL A 151 9.41 -1.63 15.10
N ASP A 152 9.28 -0.35 15.47
CA ASP A 152 9.25 0.06 16.87
C ASP A 152 7.87 -0.15 17.53
N ASN A 153 6.83 -0.39 16.70
CA ASN A 153 5.44 -0.54 17.14
C ASN A 153 4.94 0.63 18.00
N THR A 154 5.34 1.85 17.63
CA THR A 154 4.88 3.09 18.29
C THR A 154 3.95 3.88 17.37
N ASP A 155 3.16 4.78 17.94
CA ASP A 155 2.35 5.69 17.15
C ASP A 155 3.20 6.87 16.64
N ILE A 156 2.76 7.48 15.55
CA ILE A 156 3.40 8.66 14.94
C ILE A 156 2.54 9.87 15.27
N THR A 157 3.12 10.87 15.93
CA THR A 157 2.40 12.10 16.27
C THR A 157 2.29 13.03 15.06
N SER A 158 1.40 14.03 15.12
CA SER A 158 1.30 15.05 14.06
C SER A 158 2.61 15.81 13.85
N ASP A 159 3.29 16.21 14.93
CA ASP A 159 4.54 16.95 14.86
C ASP A 159 5.66 16.11 14.22
N GLU A 160 5.70 14.82 14.51
CA GLU A 160 6.65 13.89 13.90
C GLU A 160 6.34 13.67 12.42
N LEU A 161 5.06 13.59 12.06
CA LEU A 161 4.63 13.49 10.67
C LEU A 161 5.10 14.69 9.85
N GLU A 162 4.94 15.91 10.37
CA GLU A 162 5.41 17.14 9.72
C GLU A 162 6.94 17.14 9.61
N THR A 163 7.64 16.77 10.69
CA THR A 163 9.11 16.66 10.71
C THR A 163 9.65 15.63 9.70
N MET A 164 8.89 14.56 9.42
CA MET A 164 9.29 13.55 8.42
C MET A 164 9.13 14.04 6.97
N VAL A 165 8.29 15.05 6.73
CA VAL A 165 8.02 15.59 5.39
C VAL A 165 8.92 16.77 5.05
N ASP A 166 9.27 17.58 6.05
CA ASP A 166 10.16 18.75 5.94
C ASP A 166 11.64 18.40 5.72
#